data_AF-A0A2V5N4Q6-F1
#
_entry.id   AF-A0A2V5N4Q6-F1
#
_cell.length_a   1.000
_cell.length_b   1.000
_cell.length_c   1.000
_cell.angle_alpha   90.00
_cell.angle_beta   90.00
_cell.angle_gamma   90.00
#
_symmetry.space_group_name_H-M   'P 1'
#
loop_
_entity.id
_entity.type
_entity.pdbx_description
1 polymer ?
#
loop_
_entity_poly.entity_id
_entity_poly.type
_entity_poly.pdbx_seq_one_letter_code
_entity_poly.pdbx_strand_id
1 'polypeptide(L)'
;MAVTVGFSLRQFSEVFKIRDADGQPYVLIGGQAVNYWAEHYLHADPQLEKLQPFTSEDIDFKGSRADVQRIARQLELNPSYPPKVAMTALSGFILFQIGDLKSSIEIVRRIPGISDLHTPAIQAEW
;
A
#
# COMPACT_ATOMS: atom_id res chain seq x y z
N MET A 1 19.64 -12.27 -17.00
CA MET A 1 19.10 -12.72 -15.71
C MET A 1 18.19 -11.61 -15.21
N ALA A 2 16.88 -11.81 -15.26
CA ALA A 2 15.95 -10.84 -14.70
C ALA A 2 16.11 -10.89 -13.18
N VAL A 3 16.62 -9.82 -12.59
CA VAL A 3 16.60 -9.67 -11.13
C VAL A 3 15.13 -9.49 -10.79
N THR A 4 14.50 -10.53 -10.23
CA THR A 4 13.14 -10.43 -9.72
C THR A 4 13.21 -9.56 -8.47
N VAL A 5 12.97 -8.27 -8.64
CA VAL A 5 13.04 -7.32 -7.54
C VAL A 5 11.73 -7.42 -6.75
N GLY A 6 11.72 -8.28 -5.75
CA GLY A 6 10.62 -8.33 -4.78
C GLY A 6 10.80 -7.23 -3.74
N PHE A 7 9.80 -6.36 -3.57
CA PHE A 7 9.77 -5.44 -2.43
C PHE A 7 9.29 -6.14 -1.16
N SER A 8 10.16 -6.32 -0.16
CA SER A 8 9.73 -6.70 1.20
C SER A 8 8.94 -5.59 1.87
N LEU A 9 8.03 -5.93 2.80
CA LEU A 9 7.31 -4.92 3.59
C LEU A 9 8.24 -3.93 4.30
N ARG A 10 9.42 -4.39 4.73
CA ARG A 10 10.41 -3.54 5.40
C ARG A 10 10.88 -2.36 4.56
N GLN A 11 10.90 -2.52 3.22
CA GLN A 11 11.27 -1.44 2.32
C GLN A 11 10.22 -0.32 2.28
N PHE A 12 8.97 -0.59 2.66
CA PHE A 12 7.91 0.40 2.81
C PHE A 12 7.79 0.95 4.24
N SER A 13 8.76 0.68 5.13
CA SER A 13 8.70 1.08 6.54
C SER A 13 8.41 2.57 6.78
N GLU A 14 8.99 3.48 5.97
CA GLU A 14 8.67 4.91 6.06
C GLU A 14 7.23 5.22 5.65
N VAL A 15 6.73 4.53 4.63
CA VAL A 15 5.33 4.66 4.19
C VAL A 15 4.39 4.19 5.31
N PHE A 16 4.74 3.12 6.02
CA PHE A 16 3.93 2.63 7.16
C PHE A 16 3.93 3.55 8.40
N LYS A 17 4.80 4.55 8.45
CA LYS A 17 4.81 5.56 9.54
C LYS A 17 3.84 6.70 9.32
N ILE A 18 3.32 6.89 8.11
CA ILE A 18 2.36 7.97 7.83
C ILE A 18 1.06 7.77 8.64
N ARG A 19 0.43 8.88 9.02
CA ARG A 19 -0.82 8.87 9.81
C ARG A 19 -1.90 9.73 9.16
N ASP A 20 -3.15 9.38 9.44
CA ASP A 20 -4.31 10.13 8.98
C ASP A 20 -4.56 11.41 9.80
N ALA A 21 -5.75 12.01 9.68
CA ALA A 21 -6.11 13.22 10.40
C ALA A 21 -6.24 13.00 11.92
N ASP A 22 -6.58 11.79 12.33
CA ASP A 22 -6.83 11.39 13.73
C ASP A 22 -5.61 10.70 14.34
N GLY A 23 -4.49 10.68 13.63
CA GLY A 23 -3.24 10.07 14.08
C GLY A 23 -3.22 8.55 13.95
N GLN A 24 -4.14 7.95 13.19
CA GLN A 24 -4.24 6.50 12.99
C GLN A 24 -3.46 6.05 11.75
N PRO A 25 -2.98 4.78 11.71
CA PRO A 25 -2.39 4.21 10.52
C PRO A 25 -3.45 4.02 9.42
N TYR A 26 -3.00 4.08 8.16
CA TYR A 26 -3.88 3.79 7.02
C TYR A 26 -4.09 2.29 6.85
N VAL A 27 -5.30 1.92 6.39
CA VAL A 27 -5.63 0.52 6.09
C VAL A 27 -4.98 0.11 4.76
N LEU A 28 -4.00 -0.79 4.87
CA LEU A 28 -3.33 -1.45 3.74
C LEU A 28 -4.31 -2.38 3.02
N ILE A 29 -4.34 -2.29 1.69
CA ILE A 29 -5.16 -3.16 0.83
C ILE A 29 -4.31 -3.67 -0.35
N GLY A 30 -4.94 -4.39 -1.28
CA GLY A 30 -4.28 -4.79 -2.53
C GLY A 30 -3.16 -5.81 -2.33
N GLY A 31 -2.18 -5.79 -3.23
CA GLY A 31 -1.13 -6.81 -3.29
C GLY A 31 -0.20 -6.80 -2.07
N GLN A 32 0.11 -5.63 -1.51
CA GLN A 32 0.96 -5.53 -0.32
C GLN A 32 0.25 -6.08 0.94
N ALA A 33 -1.07 -5.98 1.04
CA ALA A 33 -1.83 -6.66 2.10
C ALA A 33 -1.74 -8.19 1.98
N VAL A 34 -1.73 -8.73 0.76
CA VAL A 34 -1.52 -10.17 0.53
C VAL A 34 -0.08 -10.57 0.87
N ASN A 35 0.91 -9.76 0.50
CA ASN A 35 2.32 -9.98 0.84
C ASN A 35 2.52 -10.08 2.37
N TYR A 36 1.87 -9.21 3.15
CA TYR A 36 1.86 -9.32 4.61
C TYR A 36 1.43 -10.69 5.11
N TRP A 37 0.29 -11.20 4.63
CA TRP A 37 -0.21 -12.50 5.08
C TRP A 37 0.68 -13.65 4.61
N ALA A 38 1.24 -13.57 3.41
CA ALA A 38 2.15 -14.57 2.89
C ALA A 38 3.46 -14.64 3.71
N GLU A 39 4.03 -13.49 4.06
CA GLU A 39 5.19 -13.41 4.96
C GLU A 39 4.83 -13.92 6.36
N HIS A 40 3.67 -13.53 6.91
CA HIS A 40 3.20 -13.96 8.22
C HIS A 40 3.06 -15.49 8.31
N TYR A 41 2.45 -16.14 7.32
CA TYR A 41 2.21 -17.59 7.32
C TYR A 41 3.37 -18.42 6.77
N LEU A 42 4.46 -17.81 6.32
CA LEU A 42 5.61 -18.52 5.74
C LEU A 42 6.17 -19.61 6.65
N HIS A 43 6.23 -19.34 7.96
CA HIS A 43 6.71 -20.30 8.96
C HIS A 43 5.76 -21.50 9.16
N ALA A 44 4.46 -21.31 8.89
CA ALA A 44 3.43 -22.32 9.07
C ALA A 44 3.18 -23.14 7.79
N ASP A 45 3.42 -22.57 6.62
CA ASP A 45 3.35 -23.25 5.33
C ASP A 45 4.61 -22.98 4.47
N PRO A 46 5.62 -23.86 4.56
CA PRO A 46 6.85 -23.75 3.77
C PRO A 46 6.63 -23.83 2.26
N GLN A 47 5.46 -24.27 1.77
CA GLN A 47 5.18 -24.25 0.33
C GLN A 47 5.09 -22.83 -0.21
N LEU A 48 4.77 -21.85 0.64
CA LEU A 48 4.75 -20.43 0.29
C LEU A 48 6.14 -19.92 -0.13
N GLU A 49 7.25 -20.51 0.33
CA GLU A 49 8.59 -20.13 -0.13
C GLU A 49 8.74 -20.22 -1.66
N LYS A 50 8.04 -21.17 -2.30
CA LYS A 50 8.08 -21.37 -3.75
C LYS A 50 7.32 -20.31 -4.53
N LEU A 51 6.46 -19.55 -3.86
CA LEU A 51 5.64 -18.50 -4.45
C LEU A 51 6.27 -17.10 -4.26
N GLN A 52 7.46 -17.03 -3.66
CA GLN A 52 8.20 -15.79 -3.53
C GLN A 52 8.78 -15.31 -4.89
N PRO A 53 8.89 -13.99 -5.09
CA PRO A 53 8.44 -12.93 -4.19
C PRO A 53 6.91 -12.73 -4.26
N PHE A 54 6.25 -12.51 -3.12
CA PHE A 54 4.79 -12.33 -3.08
C PHE A 54 4.33 -10.91 -3.47
N THR A 55 5.20 -10.15 -4.13
CA THR A 55 5.21 -8.69 -4.05
C THR A 55 4.41 -8.01 -5.16
N SER A 56 3.75 -6.92 -4.78
CA SER A 56 3.28 -5.87 -5.68
C SER A 56 4.35 -4.77 -5.78
N GLU A 57 4.50 -4.15 -6.95
CA GLU A 57 5.42 -3.01 -7.15
C GLU A 57 4.96 -1.76 -6.39
N ASP A 58 3.66 -1.67 -6.10
CA ASP A 58 2.98 -0.52 -5.49
C ASP A 58 2.36 -0.87 -4.14
N ILE A 59 2.06 0.18 -3.35
CA ILE A 59 1.36 0.08 -2.07
C ILE A 59 0.02 0.82 -2.12
N ASP A 60 -1.04 0.10 -1.75
CA ASP A 60 -2.41 0.62 -1.81
C ASP A 60 -2.96 0.88 -0.40
N PHE A 61 -3.49 2.08 -0.19
CA PHE A 61 -4.25 2.42 1.02
C PHE A 61 -5.70 2.72 0.70
N LYS A 62 -6.59 2.33 1.61
CA LYS A 62 -7.90 2.97 1.64
C LYS A 62 -7.76 4.41 2.12
N GLY A 63 -8.31 5.36 1.37
CA GLY A 63 -8.40 6.75 1.82
C GLY A 63 -9.21 7.64 0.89
N SER A 64 -9.02 8.94 1.01
CA SER A 64 -9.69 10.00 0.25
C SER A 64 -8.68 10.90 -0.47
N ARG A 65 -9.17 11.87 -1.25
CA ARG A 65 -8.30 12.89 -1.86
C ARG A 65 -7.59 13.76 -0.82
N ALA A 66 -8.19 13.99 0.34
CA ALA A 66 -7.54 14.72 1.43
C ALA A 66 -6.35 13.91 1.99
N ASP A 67 -6.48 12.59 2.03
CA ASP A 67 -5.39 11.69 2.45
C ASP A 67 -4.24 11.71 1.48
N VAL A 68 -4.49 11.74 0.16
CA VAL A 68 -3.43 11.93 -0.85
C VAL A 68 -2.57 13.16 -0.51
N GLN A 69 -3.21 14.30 -0.22
CA GLN A 69 -2.50 15.53 0.13
C GLN A 69 -1.78 15.46 1.48
N ARG A 70 -2.32 14.70 2.43
CA ARG A 70 -1.74 14.54 3.76
C ARG A 70 -0.50 13.64 3.72
N ILE A 71 -0.60 12.52 3.01
CA ILE A 71 0.49 11.57 2.80
C ILE A 71 1.63 12.26 2.04
N ALA A 72 1.32 12.94 0.94
CA ALA A 72 2.31 13.68 0.16
C ALA A 72 3.07 14.72 1.01
N ARG A 73 2.37 15.43 1.91
CA ARG A 73 3.00 16.37 2.85
C ARG A 73 3.90 15.70 3.88
N GLN A 74 3.47 14.57 4.46
CA GLN A 74 4.28 13.83 5.45
C GLN A 74 5.56 13.25 4.84
N LEU A 75 5.54 12.93 3.55
CA LEU A 75 6.68 12.36 2.83
C LEU A 75 7.50 13.42 2.07
N GLU A 76 7.09 14.69 2.10
CA GLU A 76 7.71 15.78 1.32
C GLU A 76 7.74 15.50 -0.19
N LEU A 77 6.67 14.86 -0.70
CA LEU A 77 6.50 14.46 -2.10
C LEU A 77 5.34 15.19 -2.77
N ASN A 78 5.28 15.09 -4.11
CA ASN A 78 4.22 15.70 -4.89
C ASN A 78 3.08 14.71 -5.16
N PRO A 79 1.82 15.08 -4.87
CA PRO A 79 0.68 14.24 -5.20
C PRO A 79 0.30 14.35 -6.68
N SER A 80 -0.13 13.24 -7.25
CA SER A 80 -0.72 13.16 -8.59
C SER A 80 -2.16 12.64 -8.52
N TYR A 81 -2.95 12.96 -9.54
CA TYR A 81 -4.40 12.65 -9.54
C TYR A 81 -4.85 12.11 -10.88
N PRO A 82 -5.82 11.18 -10.88
CA PRO A 82 -6.44 10.75 -12.12
C PRO A 82 -7.20 11.91 -12.80
N PRO A 83 -7.37 11.88 -14.14
CA PRO A 83 -8.20 12.83 -14.86
C PRO A 83 -9.63 12.91 -14.29
N LYS A 84 -10.27 14.08 -14.36
CA LYS A 84 -11.61 14.31 -13.78
C LYS A 84 -12.69 13.33 -14.26
N VAL A 85 -12.58 12.86 -15.49
CA VAL A 85 -13.55 11.95 -16.14
C VAL A 85 -13.15 10.48 -16.06
N ALA A 86 -12.07 10.14 -15.36
CA ALA A 86 -11.64 8.76 -15.22
C ALA A 86 -12.64 7.95 -14.37
N MET A 87 -13.14 6.85 -14.92
CA MET A 87 -13.96 5.87 -14.19
C MET A 87 -13.08 4.98 -13.30
N THR A 88 -12.54 5.56 -12.22
CA THR A 88 -11.62 4.85 -11.31
C THR A 88 -12.01 4.99 -9.84
N ALA A 89 -11.71 3.97 -9.04
CA ALA A 89 -11.79 4.04 -7.59
C ALA A 89 -10.57 4.75 -6.95
N LEU A 90 -9.62 5.24 -7.74
CA LEU A 90 -8.45 5.98 -7.27
C LEU A 90 -8.80 7.43 -6.90
N SER A 91 -8.35 7.87 -5.73
CA SER A 91 -8.40 9.27 -5.28
C SER A 91 -7.21 10.08 -5.78
N GLY A 92 -6.06 9.43 -5.89
CA GLY A 92 -4.78 9.99 -6.29
C GLY A 92 -3.66 9.03 -5.91
N PHE A 93 -2.44 9.39 -6.27
CA PHE A 93 -1.24 8.58 -6.03
C PHE A 93 -0.03 9.48 -5.76
N ILE A 94 0.96 8.94 -5.05
CA ILE A 94 2.24 9.60 -4.80
C ILE A 94 3.32 8.70 -5.38
N LEU A 95 4.11 9.22 -6.31
CA LEU A 95 5.30 8.53 -6.81
C LEU A 95 6.43 8.71 -5.81
N PHE A 96 7.12 7.63 -5.50
CA PHE A 96 8.27 7.65 -4.60
C PHE A 96 9.32 6.64 -5.05
N GLN A 97 10.47 6.66 -4.40
CA GLN A 97 11.62 5.87 -4.77
C GLN A 97 12.16 5.12 -3.55
N ILE A 98 12.38 3.81 -3.70
CA ILE A 98 12.99 2.92 -2.70
C ILE A 98 14.32 2.45 -3.29
N GLY A 99 15.43 3.03 -2.83
CA GLY A 99 16.73 2.77 -3.45
C GLY A 99 16.72 3.20 -4.93
N ASP A 100 16.97 2.27 -5.85
CA ASP A 100 16.94 2.54 -7.30
C ASP A 100 15.57 2.26 -7.95
N LEU A 101 14.58 1.86 -7.15
CA LEU A 101 13.30 1.36 -7.64
C LEU A 101 12.21 2.41 -7.50
N LYS A 102 11.44 2.60 -8.56
CA LYS A 102 10.24 3.44 -8.54
C LYS A 102 9.07 2.61 -8.01
N SER A 103 8.29 3.22 -7.14
CA SER A 103 7.06 2.65 -6.61
C SER A 103 6.02 3.77 -6.47
N SER A 104 4.77 3.40 -6.27
CA SER A 104 3.70 4.35 -6.01
C SER A 104 2.91 4.00 -4.76
N ILE A 105 2.43 5.04 -4.08
CA ILE A 105 1.44 4.96 -3.01
C ILE A 105 0.11 5.34 -3.63
N GLU A 106 -0.80 4.38 -3.79
CA GLU A 106 -2.12 4.59 -4.35
C GLU A 106 -3.18 4.72 -3.25
N ILE A 107 -4.06 5.72 -3.38
CA ILE A 107 -5.11 5.97 -2.39
C ILE A 107 -6.46 5.67 -3.03
N VAL A 108 -7.12 4.61 -2.57
CA VAL A 108 -8.37 4.09 -3.13
C VAL A 108 -9.57 4.62 -2.32
N ARG A 109 -10.51 5.30 -2.98
CA ARG A 109 -11.74 5.85 -2.33
C ARG A 109 -12.80 4.81 -2.04
N ARG A 110 -12.85 3.71 -2.80
CA ARG A 110 -13.90 2.71 -2.66
C ARG A 110 -13.38 1.32 -2.98
N ILE A 111 -13.72 0.35 -2.14
CA ILE A 111 -13.51 -1.07 -2.40
C ILE A 111 -14.89 -1.67 -2.69
N PRO A 112 -15.15 -2.16 -3.91
CA PRO A 112 -16.42 -2.78 -4.23
C PRO A 112 -16.76 -3.91 -3.25
N GLY A 113 -18.00 -3.96 -2.77
CA GLY A 113 -18.46 -4.98 -1.82
C GLY A 113 -18.14 -4.70 -0.35
N ILE A 114 -17.38 -3.65 -0.02
CA ILE A 114 -17.08 -3.27 1.37
C ILE A 114 -17.70 -1.90 1.69
N SER A 115 -18.60 -1.87 2.66
CA SER A 115 -19.28 -0.66 3.14
C SER A 115 -18.61 -0.02 4.35
N ASP A 116 -17.93 -0.80 5.18
CA ASP A 116 -17.17 -0.34 6.36
C ASP A 116 -15.88 -1.17 6.49
N LEU A 117 -14.78 -0.50 6.81
CA LEU A 117 -13.44 -1.09 6.92
C LEU A 117 -12.95 -1.24 8.35
N HIS A 118 -13.69 -0.74 9.34
CA HIS A 118 -13.31 -0.97 10.74
C HIS A 118 -13.45 -2.44 11.16
N THR A 119 -14.27 -3.22 10.44
CA THR A 119 -14.59 -4.61 10.82
C THR A 119 -14.22 -5.64 9.74
N PRO A 120 -13.17 -5.39 8.95
CA PRO A 120 -12.21 -6.48 8.73
C PRO A 120 -10.73 -6.09 8.88
N ALA A 121 -10.39 -4.85 9.25
CA ALA A 121 -9.00 -4.44 9.40
C ALA A 121 -8.38 -5.03 10.68
N ILE A 122 -7.14 -5.52 10.57
CA ILE A 122 -6.30 -5.90 11.70
C ILE A 122 -5.17 -4.89 11.87
N GLN A 123 -4.68 -4.72 13.10
CA GLN A 123 -3.42 -4.04 13.31
C GLN A 123 -2.29 -5.01 12.91
N ALA A 124 -1.57 -4.66 11.86
CA ALA A 124 -0.45 -5.45 11.39
C ALA A 124 0.85 -5.10 12.14
N GLU A 125 1.70 -6.10 12.33
CA GLU A 125 3.01 -6.00 12.97
C GLU A 125 4.08 -6.38 11.94
N TRP A 126 5.03 -5.48 11.64
CA TRP A 126 6.03 -5.64 10.58
C TRP A 126 7.43 -5.19 11.00
#